data_AF-A0A179CVK4-F1
#
_entry.id   AF-A0A179CVK4-F1
#
_cell.length_a   1.000
_cell.length_b   1.000
_cell.length_c   1.000
_cell.angle_alpha   90.00
_cell.angle_beta   90.00
_cell.angle_gamma   90.00
#
_symmetry.space_group_name_H-M   'P 1'
#
loop_
_entity.id
_entity.type
_entity.pdbx_description
1 polymer ?
#
loop_
_entity_poly.entity_id
_entity_poly.type
_entity_poly.pdbx_seq_one_letter_code
_entity_poly.pdbx_strand_id
1 'polypeptide(L)'
;MNVSSSVPYLFLIAAFPFFKQKQNLDRPFVFYKNKKVVWTVTSIVWLVVAAGIVFTCVEPILSHDYMTAFWTAFGPIFFGVVGWILYKRSEAKLD
;
A
#
# COMPACT_ATOMS: atom_id res chain seq x y z
N MET A 1 8.90 -12.46 4.95
CA MET A 1 8.43 -11.06 4.83
C MET A 1 6.95 -11.06 5.19
N ASN A 2 6.50 -10.27 6.16
CA ASN A 2 5.09 -10.28 6.56
C ASN A 2 4.28 -9.39 5.60
N VAL A 3 3.17 -9.91 5.06
CA VAL A 3 2.21 -9.16 4.24
C VAL A 3 1.78 -7.86 4.92
N SER A 4 1.62 -7.90 6.25
CA SER A 4 1.26 -6.75 7.07
C SER A 4 2.25 -5.58 6.98
N SER A 5 3.54 -5.86 6.80
CA SER A 5 4.56 -4.80 6.62
C SER A 5 4.61 -4.30 5.18
N SER A 6 4.08 -5.07 4.23
CA SER A 6 4.13 -4.77 2.79
C SER A 6 2.97 -3.90 2.30
N VAL A 7 1.78 -4.07 2.90
CA VAL A 7 0.58 -3.29 2.56
C VAL A 7 0.78 -1.77 2.67
N PRO A 8 1.46 -1.23 3.71
CA PRO A 8 1.79 0.20 3.79
C PRO A 8 2.52 0.74 2.55
N TYR A 9 3.37 -0.06 1.90
CA TYR A 9 4.11 0.38 0.73
C TYR A 9 3.20 0.61 -0.49
N LEU A 10 2.09 -0.11 -0.62
CA LEU A 10 1.12 0.14 -1.70
C LEU A 10 0.57 1.58 -1.62
N PHE A 11 0.29 2.07 -0.41
CA PHE A 11 -0.15 3.44 -0.20
C PHE A 11 0.95 4.44 -0.51
N LEU A 12 2.19 4.19 -0.08
CA LEU A 12 3.33 5.06 -0.35
C LEU A 12 3.63 5.16 -1.85
N ILE A 13 3.66 4.02 -2.55
CA ILE A 13 3.88 3.95 -4.00
C ILE A 13 2.76 4.69 -4.73
N ALA A 14 1.49 4.44 -4.38
CA ALA A 14 0.36 5.11 -4.99
C ALA A 14 0.34 6.64 -4.71
N ALA A 15 0.78 7.07 -3.52
CA ALA A 15 0.86 8.47 -3.14
C ALA A 15 2.00 9.22 -3.86
N PHE A 16 3.05 8.53 -4.29
CA PHE A 16 4.22 9.13 -4.94
C PHE A 16 3.91 10.04 -6.15
N PRO A 17 3.08 9.65 -7.14
CA PRO A 17 2.73 10.53 -8.26
C PRO A 17 1.96 11.77 -7.81
N PHE A 18 1.10 11.67 -6.80
CA PHE A 18 0.37 12.81 -6.24
C PHE A 18 1.31 13.74 -5.48
N PHE A 19 2.22 13.18 -4.67
CA PHE A 19 3.28 13.93 -4.01
C PHE A 19 4.17 14.67 -5.03
N LYS A 20 4.52 14.01 -6.15
CA LYS A 20 5.35 14.63 -7.19
C LYS A 20 4.67 15.85 -7.82
N GLN A 21 3.34 15.84 -7.95
CA GLN A 21 2.56 16.92 -8.55
C GLN A 21 2.41 18.17 -7.66
N LYS A 22 2.61 18.07 -6.34
CA LYS A 22 2.49 19.21 -5.42
C LYS A 22 3.59 20.26 -5.65
N GLN A 23 3.23 21.45 -6.09
CA GLN A 23 4.16 22.58 -6.27
C GLN A 23 4.40 23.29 -4.92
N ASN A 24 5.52 24.00 -4.75
CA ASN A 24 5.94 24.69 -3.51
C ASN A 24 6.53 23.81 -2.38
N LEU A 25 7.25 22.74 -2.73
CA LEU A 25 8.08 21.99 -1.78
C LEU A 25 9.54 22.16 -2.17
N ASP A 26 10.43 22.43 -1.21
CA ASP A 26 11.86 22.44 -1.46
C ASP A 26 12.35 21.00 -1.62
N ARG A 27 12.88 20.66 -2.80
CA ARG A 27 13.25 19.29 -3.17
C ARG A 27 14.74 19.26 -3.49
N PRO A 28 15.61 18.96 -2.52
CA PRO A 28 17.06 18.93 -2.76
C PRO A 28 17.48 17.85 -3.77
N PHE A 29 16.62 16.86 -4.04
CA PHE A 29 16.89 15.80 -5.00
C PHE A 29 15.63 15.41 -5.80
N VAL A 30 15.75 15.35 -7.13
CA VAL A 30 14.68 14.93 -8.04
C VAL A 30 15.22 13.88 -9.00
N PHE A 31 14.87 12.62 -8.77
CA PHE A 31 15.28 11.50 -9.62
C PHE A 31 14.49 11.44 -10.94
N TYR A 32 13.16 11.59 -10.88
CA TYR A 32 12.29 11.54 -12.06
C TYR A 32 11.82 12.93 -12.49
N LYS A 33 12.22 13.36 -13.70
CA LYS A 33 11.82 14.63 -14.31
C LYS A 33 10.53 14.52 -15.15
N ASN A 34 10.31 13.38 -15.79
CA ASN A 34 9.18 13.18 -16.70
C ASN A 34 7.94 12.61 -16.01
N LYS A 35 6.82 13.33 -16.10
CA LYS A 35 5.52 12.92 -15.53
C LYS A 35 5.08 11.55 -16.06
N LYS A 36 5.23 11.28 -17.37
CA LYS A 36 4.88 9.98 -17.96
C LYS A 36 5.68 8.83 -17.34
N VAL A 37 7.00 9.01 -17.17
CA VAL A 37 7.89 7.99 -16.57
C VAL A 37 7.52 7.72 -15.12
N VAL A 38 7.22 8.77 -14.33
CA VAL A 38 6.75 8.62 -12.94
C VAL A 38 5.51 7.74 -12.90
N TRP A 39 4.49 8.05 -13.70
CA TRP A 39 3.25 7.28 -13.73
C TRP A 39 3.47 5.83 -14.17
N THR A 40 4.24 5.59 -15.23
CA THR A 40 4.53 4.23 -15.70
C THR A 40 5.27 3.41 -14.66
N VAL A 41 6.37 3.93 -14.10
CA VAL A 41 7.19 3.20 -13.12
C VAL A 41 6.39 2.95 -11.85
N THR A 42 5.68 3.96 -11.33
CA THR A 42 4.82 3.80 -10.16
C THR A 42 3.77 2.72 -10.39
N SER A 43 3.06 2.73 -11.52
CA SER A 43 2.03 1.72 -11.80
C SER A 43 2.60 0.31 -11.88
N ILE A 44 3.76 0.13 -12.53
CA ILE A 44 4.42 -1.19 -12.62
C ILE A 44 4.82 -1.68 -11.23
N VAL A 45 5.51 -0.85 -10.45
CA VAL A 45 5.96 -1.22 -9.10
C VAL A 45 4.76 -1.54 -8.20
N TRP A 46 3.70 -0.73 -8.28
CA TRP A 46 2.47 -0.95 -7.53
C TRP A 46 1.83 -2.30 -7.87
N LEU A 47 1.71 -2.63 -9.16
CA LEU A 47 1.14 -3.90 -9.62
C LEU A 47 1.97 -5.11 -9.17
N VAL A 48 3.31 -5.02 -9.25
CA VAL A 48 4.20 -6.11 -8.82
C VAL A 48 4.07 -6.36 -7.31
N VAL A 49 4.06 -5.30 -6.51
CA VAL A 49 3.89 -5.43 -5.05
C VAL A 49 2.50 -5.95 -4.70
N ALA A 50 1.46 -5.46 -5.37
CA ALA A 50 0.08 -5.90 -5.16
C ALA A 50 -0.09 -7.38 -5.49
N ALA A 51 0.45 -7.83 -6.63
CA ALA A 51 0.45 -9.23 -7.01
C ALA A 51 1.19 -10.09 -5.99
N GLY A 52 2.38 -9.67 -5.54
CA GLY A 52 3.14 -10.38 -4.51
C GLY A 52 2.35 -10.58 -3.21
N ILE A 53 1.67 -9.52 -2.74
CA ILE A 53 0.79 -9.58 -1.56
C ILE A 53 -0.36 -10.57 -1.77
N VAL A 54 -1.04 -10.51 -2.92
CA VAL A 54 -2.14 -11.43 -3.23
C VAL A 54 -1.67 -12.87 -3.27
N PHE A 55 -0.55 -13.16 -3.95
CA PHE A 55 0.01 -14.51 -4.01
C PHE A 55 0.38 -15.04 -2.62
N THR A 56 0.99 -14.23 -1.76
CA THR A 56 1.33 -14.64 -0.38
C THR A 56 0.08 -14.98 0.44
N CYS A 57 -1.06 -14.33 0.18
CA CYS A 57 -2.32 -14.68 0.84
C CYS A 57 -2.99 -15.93 0.25
N VAL A 58 -2.84 -16.18 -1.05
CA VAL A 58 -3.50 -17.27 -1.77
C VAL A 58 -2.74 -18.60 -1.65
N GLU A 59 -1.41 -18.58 -1.64
CA GLU A 59 -0.55 -19.75 -1.52
C GLU A 59 -0.86 -20.69 -0.33
N PRO A 60 -1.06 -20.20 0.91
CA PRO A 60 -1.43 -21.06 2.04
C PRO A 60 -2.85 -21.64 1.91
N ILE A 61 -3.77 -20.95 1.23
CA ILE A 61 -5.13 -21.44 0.95
C ILE A 61 -5.07 -22.63 -0.02
N LEU A 62 -4.25 -22.53 -1.07
CA LEU A 62 -4.05 -23.61 -2.04
C LEU A 62 -3.36 -24.83 -1.40
N SER A 63 -2.45 -24.58 -0.46
CA SER A 63 -1.75 -25.63 0.30
C SER A 63 -2.59 -26.28 1.40
N HIS A 64 -3.88 -25.90 1.52
CA HIS A 64 -4.80 -26.36 2.58
C HIS A 64 -4.31 -26.06 4.01
N ASP A 65 -3.36 -25.12 4.17
CA ASP A 65 -2.87 -24.65 5.46
C ASP A 65 -3.69 -23.45 5.92
N TYR A 66 -4.88 -23.75 6.46
CA TYR A 66 -5.83 -22.74 6.90
C TYR A 66 -5.36 -21.93 8.11
N MET A 67 -4.50 -22.49 8.97
CA MET A 67 -3.95 -21.73 10.11
C MET A 67 -3.01 -20.63 9.62
N THR A 68 -2.09 -20.96 8.73
CA THR A 68 -1.16 -19.98 8.16
C THR A 68 -1.91 -18.97 7.28
N ALA A 69 -2.91 -19.41 6.51
CA ALA A 69 -3.74 -18.52 5.71
C ALA A 69 -4.48 -17.49 6.57
N PHE A 70 -5.07 -17.93 7.69
CA PHE A 70 -5.77 -17.04 8.61
C PHE A 70 -4.83 -15.97 9.20
N TRP A 71 -3.69 -16.38 9.77
CA TRP A 71 -2.73 -15.44 10.36
C TRP A 71 -2.15 -14.46 9.33
N THR A 72 -1.97 -14.90 8.08
CA THR A 72 -1.44 -14.08 6.99
C THR A 72 -2.45 -13.03 6.51
N ALA A 73 -3.73 -13.40 6.38
CA ALA A 73 -4.80 -12.48 6.00
C ALA A 73 -5.25 -11.56 7.16
N PHE A 74 -5.12 -12.02 8.41
CA PHE A 74 -5.58 -11.29 9.59
C PHE A 74 -4.89 -9.93 9.74
N GLY A 75 -3.58 -9.84 9.49
CA GLY A 75 -2.83 -8.60 9.61
C GLY A 75 -3.43 -7.46 8.78
N PRO A 76 -3.48 -7.57 7.44
CA PRO A 76 -4.07 -6.55 6.57
C PRO A 76 -5.50 -6.16 6.94
N ILE A 77 -6.35 -7.15 7.30
CA ILE A 77 -7.75 -6.89 7.66
C ILE A 77 -7.84 -6.11 8.97
N PHE A 78 -7.11 -6.54 10.01
CA PHE A 78 -7.08 -5.86 11.30
C PHE A 78 -6.58 -4.41 11.16
N PHE A 79 -5.46 -4.20 10.46
CA PHE A 79 -4.94 -2.86 10.24
C PHE A 79 -5.86 -1.99 9.39
N GLY A 80 -6.58 -2.58 8.42
CA GLY A 80 -7.61 -1.90 7.64
C GLY A 80 -8.77 -1.41 8.50
N VAL A 81 -9.28 -2.26 9.40
CA VAL A 81 -10.37 -1.92 10.33
C VAL A 81 -9.94 -0.83 11.31
N VAL A 82 -8.75 -0.96 11.92
CA VAL A 82 -8.22 0.05 12.83
C VAL A 82 -8.04 1.39 12.11
N GLY A 83 -7.48 1.38 10.90
CA GLY A 83 -7.36 2.57 10.07
C GLY A 83 -8.70 3.24 9.77
N TRP A 84 -9.73 2.44 9.43
CA TRP A 84 -11.08 2.94 9.19
C TRP A 84 -11.71 3.59 10.43
N ILE A 85 -11.56 2.98 11.60
CA ILE A 85 -12.04 3.54 12.87
C ILE A 85 -11.35 4.87 13.17
N LEU A 86 -10.03 4.94 12.99
CA LEU A 86 -9.27 6.18 13.19
C LEU A 86 -9.68 7.27 12.20
N TYR A 87 -9.89 6.91 10.92
CA TYR A 87 -10.38 7.82 9.90
C TYR A 87 -11.74 8.40 10.29
N LYS A 88 -12.73 7.55 10.63
CA LYS A 88 -14.05 7.98 11.08
C LYS A 88 -14.00 8.89 12.31
N ARG A 89 -13.13 8.58 13.28
CA ARG A 89 -12.93 9.43 14.46
C ARG A 89 -12.26 10.77 14.13
N SER A 90 -11.37 10.81 13.13
CA SER A 90 -10.73 12.05 12.68
C SER A 90 -11.68 12.93 11.89
N GLU A 91 -12.54 12.33 11.06
CA GLU A 91 -13.57 13.00 10.27
C GLU A 91 -14.62 13.64 11.20
N ALA A 92 -15.10 12.90 12.20
CA ALA A 92 -16.04 13.41 13.22
C ALA A 92 -15.48 14.50 14.15
N LYS A 93 -14.17 14.81 14.07
CA LYS A 93 -13.54 15.93 14.79
C LYS A 93 -13.30 17.16 13.91
N LEU A 94 -13.47 17.01 12.59
CA LEU A 94 -13.31 18.08 11.60
C LEU A 94 -14.65 18.80 11.32
N ASP A 95 -15.77 18.17 11.69
CA ASP A 95 -17.11 18.77 11.82
C ASP A 95 -17.34 19.31 13.24
#